data_AF-A0A1L8CXH6-F1
#
_entry.id   AF-A0A1L8CXH6-F1
#
_cell.length_a   1.000
_cell.length_b   1.000
_cell.length_c   1.000
_cell.angle_alpha   90.00
_cell.angle_beta   90.00
_cell.angle_gamma   90.00
#
_symmetry.space_group_name_H-M   'P 1'
#
loop_
_entity.id
_entity.type
_entity.pdbx_description
1 polymer ?
#
loop_
_entity_poly.entity_id
_entity_poly.type
_entity_poly.pdbx_seq_one_letter_code
_entity_poly.pdbx_strand_id
1 'polypeptide(L)'
;MRTKIWSTLKYIIVIFSILVFSNLVFSNTVALADSKPVIKLNHIFITKKDSNVNIQQIIQIDVPKGYKEQREGKVIKAFIPLPAGFNNVTINGLSKEEFVELKDGLGIVTIPESPLKLSINYLLPFNENSSINLSYPYACEMLAVLTIPGELAVKSNSLTPQGVLDITGKSFDVYATGNLNENTPISFELVKGQGNLQKAPEVYNEEPVNLKFHSPEHIQRWKNSPLGNTNPHLWLAFLIFVIGGIVVALIMLYRNKQDTLDEEEFLEKVTKLKEEEREILAKIEILDDKYDKGEVLEEEYNELLNHYKDQLKKVKIELKKLSE
;
A
#
# COMPACT_ATOMS: atom_id res chain seq x y z
N MET A 1 -25.73 40.96 -15.95
CA MET A 1 -25.69 39.50 -15.69
C MET A 1 -24.28 38.97 -15.41
N ARG A 2 -23.23 39.47 -16.09
CA ARG A 2 -21.81 39.10 -15.85
C ARG A 2 -21.27 39.38 -14.43
N THR A 3 -21.77 40.42 -13.74
CA THR A 3 -21.26 40.82 -12.42
C THR A 3 -21.70 39.91 -11.26
N LYS A 4 -22.81 39.18 -11.41
CA LYS A 4 -23.35 38.27 -10.38
C LYS A 4 -22.66 36.89 -10.36
N ILE A 5 -22.07 36.49 -11.48
CA ILE A 5 -21.35 35.20 -11.63
C ILE A 5 -19.96 35.28 -10.99
N TRP A 6 -19.33 36.46 -11.01
CA TRP A 6 -18.02 36.66 -10.41
C TRP A 6 -18.04 36.73 -8.88
N SER A 7 -19.14 37.18 -8.26
CA SER A 7 -19.24 37.18 -6.80
C SER A 7 -19.44 35.77 -6.25
N THR A 8 -20.27 34.94 -6.90
CA THR A 8 -20.54 33.56 -6.49
C THR A 8 -19.30 32.66 -6.62
N LEU A 9 -18.48 32.85 -7.65
CA LEU A 9 -17.23 32.09 -7.82
C LEU A 9 -16.19 32.39 -6.72
N LYS A 10 -16.11 33.64 -6.24
CA LYS A 10 -15.19 34.03 -5.15
C LYS A 10 -15.53 33.34 -3.83
N TYR A 11 -16.82 33.20 -3.50
CA TYR A 11 -17.24 32.52 -2.28
C TYR A 11 -16.95 31.01 -2.33
N ILE A 12 -17.10 30.39 -3.51
CA ILE A 12 -16.78 28.96 -3.68
C ILE A 12 -15.28 28.70 -3.49
N ILE A 13 -14.40 29.55 -4.05
CA ILE A 13 -12.95 29.41 -3.91
C ILE A 13 -12.51 29.58 -2.44
N VAL A 14 -13.08 30.56 -1.73
CA VAL A 14 -12.74 30.78 -0.30
C VAL A 14 -13.20 29.63 0.58
N ILE A 15 -14.41 29.10 0.37
CA ILE A 15 -14.91 27.94 1.11
C ILE A 15 -14.05 26.70 0.80
N PHE A 16 -13.68 26.50 -0.46
CA PHE A 16 -12.82 25.38 -0.87
C PHE A 16 -11.42 25.50 -0.27
N SER A 17 -10.82 26.69 -0.23
CA SER A 17 -9.53 26.93 0.43
C SER A 17 -9.59 26.69 1.94
N ILE A 18 -10.68 27.06 2.62
CA ILE A 18 -10.86 26.77 4.07
C ILE A 18 -11.05 25.27 4.32
N LEU A 19 -11.75 24.56 3.43
CA LEU A 19 -11.91 23.09 3.50
C LEU A 19 -10.60 22.34 3.22
N VAL A 20 -9.78 22.83 2.28
CA VAL A 20 -8.46 22.25 2.00
C VAL A 20 -7.48 22.56 3.14
N PHE A 21 -7.50 23.78 3.68
CA PHE A 21 -6.60 24.17 4.76
C PHE A 21 -6.95 23.51 6.12
N SER A 22 -8.23 23.27 6.40
CA SER A 22 -8.66 22.52 7.60
C SER A 22 -8.29 21.03 7.56
N ASN A 23 -8.07 20.46 6.38
CA ASN A 23 -7.54 19.09 6.24
C ASN A 23 -6.00 19.02 6.35
N LEU A 24 -5.28 20.14 6.24
CA LEU A 24 -3.81 20.17 6.27
C LEU A 24 -3.22 20.33 7.68
N VAL A 25 -3.99 20.79 8.66
CA VAL A 25 -3.51 21.04 10.04
C VAL A 25 -3.65 19.81 10.95
N PHE A 26 -4.32 18.74 10.51
CA PHE A 26 -4.19 17.43 11.15
C PHE A 26 -2.97 16.67 10.61
N SER A 27 -1.80 17.29 10.73
CA SER A 27 -0.56 16.54 10.72
C SER A 27 -0.54 15.72 12.01
N ASN A 28 -1.15 14.53 11.93
CA ASN A 28 -1.09 13.52 12.96
C ASN A 28 0.40 13.33 13.30
N THR A 29 0.83 13.81 14.47
CA THR A 29 1.92 13.15 15.18
C THR A 29 1.41 11.76 15.51
N VAL A 30 1.46 10.88 14.51
CA VAL A 30 1.36 9.44 14.72
C VAL A 30 2.59 9.13 15.54
N ALA A 31 2.43 9.15 16.87
CA ALA A 31 3.28 8.35 17.73
C ALA A 31 3.39 7.01 17.02
N LEU A 32 4.61 6.59 16.66
CA LEU A 32 4.86 5.26 16.15
C LEU A 32 4.31 4.31 17.22
N ALA A 33 3.05 3.91 17.07
CA ALA A 33 2.49 2.83 17.82
C ALA A 33 3.40 1.67 17.49
N ASP A 34 4.14 1.17 18.48
CA ASP A 34 5.01 0.02 18.31
C ASP A 34 4.15 -1.08 17.67
N SER A 35 4.34 -1.27 16.37
CA SER A 35 3.55 -2.21 15.61
C SER A 35 3.74 -3.57 16.26
N LYS A 36 2.64 -4.24 16.60
CA LYS A 36 2.69 -5.57 17.19
C LYS A 36 3.10 -6.60 16.14
N PRO A 37 3.61 -7.77 16.57
CA PRO A 37 3.82 -8.89 15.68
C PRO A 37 2.55 -9.26 14.91
N VAL A 38 2.71 -9.82 13.72
CA VAL A 38 1.61 -10.31 12.88
C VAL A 38 1.92 -11.75 12.47
N ILE A 39 0.99 -12.65 12.74
CA ILE A 39 1.09 -14.04 12.31
C ILE A 39 0.61 -14.11 10.86
N LYS A 40 1.55 -14.24 9.93
CA LYS A 40 1.26 -14.37 8.49
C LYS A 40 0.62 -15.71 8.15
N LEU A 41 1.13 -16.77 8.78
CA LEU A 41 0.68 -18.13 8.51
C LEU A 41 0.74 -18.96 9.79
N ASN A 42 -0.29 -19.76 10.03
CA ASN A 42 -0.30 -20.74 11.10
C ASN A 42 -1.01 -22.02 10.65
N HIS A 43 -0.24 -23.06 10.38
CA HIS A 43 -0.74 -24.39 10.04
C HIS A 43 -0.60 -25.33 11.22
N ILE A 44 -1.70 -25.92 11.65
CA ILE A 44 -1.76 -26.86 12.77
C ILE A 44 -2.12 -28.24 12.21
N PHE A 45 -1.13 -29.11 12.11
CA PHE A 45 -1.30 -30.51 11.73
C PHE A 45 -1.60 -31.32 12.98
N ILE A 46 -2.69 -32.09 12.94
CA ILE A 46 -3.16 -32.89 14.06
C ILE A 46 -3.20 -34.35 13.62
N THR A 47 -2.44 -35.18 14.34
CA THR A 47 -2.34 -36.61 14.08
C THR A 47 -2.64 -37.37 15.36
N LYS A 48 -3.43 -38.45 15.26
CA LYS A 48 -3.76 -39.24 16.44
C LYS A 48 -2.58 -40.11 16.86
N LYS A 49 -2.28 -40.16 18.16
CA LYS A 49 -1.23 -41.01 18.74
C LYS A 49 -1.71 -41.60 20.07
N ASP A 50 -2.24 -42.81 20.01
CA ASP A 50 -2.81 -43.53 21.16
C ASP A 50 -3.91 -42.72 21.89
N SER A 51 -3.68 -42.35 23.14
CA SER A 51 -4.54 -41.50 23.99
C SER A 51 -4.23 -40.01 23.89
N ASN A 52 -3.34 -39.62 22.97
CA ASN A 52 -2.95 -38.25 22.73
C ASN A 52 -3.17 -37.89 21.25
N VAL A 53 -3.09 -36.60 20.95
CA VAL A 53 -2.84 -36.11 19.60
C VAL A 53 -1.47 -35.47 19.56
N ASN A 54 -0.72 -35.77 18.50
CA ASN A 54 0.49 -35.07 18.16
C ASN A 54 0.13 -33.87 17.28
N ILE A 55 0.49 -32.69 17.78
CA ILE A 55 0.29 -31.42 17.10
C ILE A 55 1.63 -30.98 16.53
N GLN A 56 1.68 -30.76 15.22
CA GLN A 56 2.77 -30.04 14.56
C GLN A 56 2.24 -28.69 14.08
N GLN A 57 2.79 -27.62 14.61
CA GLN A 57 2.41 -26.26 14.27
C GLN A 57 3.53 -25.59 13.49
N ILE A 58 3.25 -25.20 12.23
CA ILE A 58 4.15 -24.41 11.40
C ILE A 58 3.65 -22.98 11.39
N ILE A 59 4.46 -22.06 11.89
CA ILE A 59 4.06 -20.66 12.06
C ILE A 59 5.07 -19.72 11.42
N GLN A 60 4.57 -18.70 10.74
CA GLN A 60 5.34 -17.59 10.18
C GLN A 60 4.87 -16.29 10.83
N ILE A 61 5.77 -15.57 11.48
CA ILE A 61 5.47 -14.34 12.22
C ILE A 61 6.37 -13.21 11.75
N ASP A 62 5.77 -12.10 11.35
CA ASP A 62 6.48 -10.85 11.17
C ASP A 62 6.58 -10.16 12.53
N VAL A 63 7.81 -10.02 13.03
CA VAL A 63 8.09 -9.32 14.28
C VAL A 63 8.71 -7.97 13.99
N PRO A 64 8.04 -6.86 14.33
CA PRO A 64 8.58 -5.53 14.10
C PRO A 64 9.86 -5.27 14.88
N LYS A 65 10.78 -4.51 14.27
CA LYS A 65 12.08 -4.21 14.87
C LYS A 65 11.88 -3.42 16.16
N GLY A 66 12.43 -3.94 17.26
CA GLY A 66 12.38 -3.30 18.56
C GLY A 66 11.18 -3.67 19.43
N TYR A 67 10.20 -4.41 18.88
CA TYR A 67 9.06 -4.88 19.65
C TYR A 67 9.51 -5.78 20.81
N LYS A 68 8.95 -5.52 22.00
CA LYS A 68 9.17 -6.29 23.23
C LYS A 68 7.89 -6.25 24.05
N GLU A 69 7.58 -7.35 24.72
CA GLU A 69 6.55 -7.42 25.76
C GLU A 69 7.09 -8.16 26.98
N GLN A 70 6.40 -8.02 28.12
CA GLN A 70 6.77 -8.71 29.36
C GLN A 70 5.72 -9.77 29.69
N ARG A 71 6.15 -11.02 29.90
CA ARG A 71 5.30 -12.12 30.38
C ARG A 71 6.00 -12.95 31.43
N GLU A 72 5.29 -13.26 32.51
CA GLU A 72 5.83 -14.02 33.65
C GLU A 72 7.19 -13.50 34.14
N GLY A 73 7.37 -12.17 34.15
CA GLY A 73 8.60 -11.50 34.54
C GLY A 73 9.74 -11.52 33.50
N LYS A 74 9.54 -12.16 32.35
CA LYS A 74 10.53 -12.27 31.25
C LYS A 74 10.19 -11.30 30.13
N VAL A 75 11.23 -10.71 29.52
CA VAL A 75 11.09 -9.87 28.32
C VAL A 75 11.19 -10.76 27.09
N ILE A 76 10.16 -10.73 26.25
CA ILE A 76 10.05 -11.53 25.02
C ILE A 76 9.76 -10.61 23.83
N LYS A 77 10.05 -11.07 22.62
CA LYS A 77 9.84 -10.38 21.34
C LYS A 77 8.64 -10.93 20.56
N ALA A 78 8.19 -12.13 20.88
CA ALA A 78 6.94 -12.70 20.39
C ALA A 78 6.43 -13.76 21.38
N PHE A 79 5.13 -13.96 21.42
CA PHE A 79 4.46 -14.98 22.20
C PHE A 79 3.61 -15.87 21.29
N ILE A 80 3.75 -17.18 21.45
CA ILE A 80 2.99 -18.17 20.71
C ILE A 80 2.16 -18.97 21.73
N PRO A 81 0.85 -18.74 21.80
CA PRO A 81 0.00 -19.46 22.75
C PRO A 81 -0.08 -20.93 22.36
N LEU A 82 -0.02 -21.80 23.36
CA LEU A 82 -0.26 -23.24 23.20
C LEU A 82 -1.52 -23.65 23.99
N PRO A 83 -2.32 -24.61 23.48
CA PRO A 83 -3.52 -25.08 24.18
C PRO A 83 -3.21 -25.66 25.55
N ALA A 84 -4.14 -25.50 26.50
CA ALA A 84 -3.99 -26.08 27.84
C ALA A 84 -3.73 -27.60 27.78
N GLY A 85 -2.81 -28.08 28.62
CA GLY A 85 -2.43 -29.49 28.70
C GLY A 85 -1.35 -29.92 27.70
N PHE A 86 -0.75 -28.98 26.95
CA PHE A 86 0.38 -29.26 26.10
C PHE A 86 1.56 -29.85 26.90
N ASN A 87 2.27 -30.79 26.31
CA ASN A 87 3.49 -31.36 26.87
C ASN A 87 4.45 -31.82 25.77
N ASN A 88 5.68 -32.17 26.16
CA ASN A 88 6.73 -32.66 25.27
C ASN A 88 6.99 -31.72 24.08
N VAL A 89 7.12 -30.42 24.37
CA VAL A 89 7.36 -29.40 23.35
C VAL A 89 8.74 -29.59 22.73
N THR A 90 8.79 -29.55 21.40
CA THR A 90 10.02 -29.51 20.61
C THR A 90 9.88 -28.42 19.56
N ILE A 91 10.95 -27.64 19.36
CA ILE A 91 10.94 -26.50 18.46
C ILE A 91 12.07 -26.68 17.45
N ASN A 92 11.73 -26.54 16.17
CA ASN A 92 12.69 -26.41 15.09
C ASN A 92 12.67 -24.97 14.60
N GLY A 93 13.86 -24.40 14.37
CA GLY A 93 14.05 -23.00 13.93
C GLY A 93 14.60 -22.06 15.00
N LEU A 94 14.72 -22.50 16.26
CA LEU A 94 15.33 -21.74 17.36
C LEU A 94 16.19 -22.66 18.23
N SER A 95 17.26 -22.10 18.81
CA SER A 95 18.04 -22.74 19.87
C SER A 95 17.37 -22.57 21.24
N LYS A 96 17.78 -23.36 22.24
CA LYS A 96 17.18 -23.36 23.58
C LYS A 96 17.32 -22.02 24.31
N GLU A 97 18.29 -21.21 23.92
CA GLU A 97 18.57 -19.89 24.51
C GLU A 97 17.71 -18.79 23.88
N GLU A 98 17.07 -19.06 22.74
CA GLU A 98 16.30 -18.09 21.96
C GLU A 98 14.81 -18.11 22.30
N PHE A 99 14.35 -19.09 23.09
CA PHE A 99 12.97 -19.18 23.56
C PHE A 99 12.91 -19.58 25.03
N VAL A 100 11.72 -19.41 25.59
CA VAL A 100 11.38 -19.83 26.94
C VAL A 100 9.99 -20.43 26.96
N GLU A 101 9.87 -21.61 27.58
CA GLU A 101 8.57 -22.21 27.85
C GLU A 101 7.90 -21.47 29.00
N LEU A 102 6.65 -21.07 28.75
CA LEU A 102 5.76 -20.39 29.68
C LEU A 102 4.58 -21.31 29.99
N LYS A 103 3.79 -20.99 31.01
CA LYS A 103 2.66 -21.85 31.40
C LYS A 103 1.61 -22.02 30.30
N ASP A 104 1.44 -21.00 29.47
CA ASP A 104 0.40 -20.88 28.44
C ASP A 104 0.96 -20.85 27.00
N GLY A 105 2.26 -21.11 26.83
CA GLY A 105 2.85 -21.18 25.49
C GLY A 105 4.35 -20.96 25.46
N LEU A 106 4.80 -20.32 24.39
CA LEU A 106 6.22 -20.11 24.09
C LEU A 106 6.51 -18.61 23.97
N GLY A 107 7.45 -18.13 24.77
CA GLY A 107 8.01 -16.79 24.65
C GLY A 107 9.29 -16.82 23.83
N ILE A 108 9.35 -16.07 22.73
CA ILE A 108 10.55 -15.95 21.90
C ILE A 108 11.39 -14.78 22.43
N VAL A 109 12.63 -15.03 22.86
CA VAL A 109 13.52 -14.02 23.46
C VAL A 109 14.38 -13.33 22.40
N THR A 110 14.81 -14.09 21.40
CA THR A 110 15.68 -13.62 20.31
C THR A 110 15.04 -13.93 18.96
N ILE A 111 15.09 -12.96 18.04
CA ILE A 111 14.56 -13.10 16.69
C ILE A 111 15.78 -13.07 15.75
N PRO A 112 16.19 -14.22 15.17
CA PRO A 112 17.36 -14.28 14.29
C PRO A 112 17.07 -13.61 12.93
N GLU A 113 15.85 -13.79 12.41
CA GLU A 113 15.39 -13.26 11.13
C GLU A 113 13.88 -12.94 11.16
N SER A 114 13.43 -12.03 10.29
CA SER A 114 12.02 -11.66 10.12
C SER A 114 11.68 -11.70 8.62
N PRO A 115 10.64 -12.45 8.17
CA PRO A 115 9.70 -13.24 8.98
C PRO A 115 10.38 -14.40 9.73
N LEU A 116 10.00 -14.58 10.99
CA LEU A 116 10.41 -15.74 11.79
C LEU A 116 9.56 -16.94 11.39
N LYS A 117 10.21 -18.06 11.03
CA LYS A 117 9.54 -19.33 10.70
C LYS A 117 9.89 -20.40 11.73
N LEU A 118 8.87 -21.02 12.32
CA LEU A 118 9.03 -22.04 13.35
C LEU A 118 8.19 -23.28 13.04
N SER A 119 8.71 -24.45 13.43
CA SER A 119 7.92 -25.68 13.53
C SER A 119 7.95 -26.14 14.98
N ILE A 120 6.80 -26.10 15.64
CA ILE A 120 6.62 -26.50 17.03
C ILE A 120 5.86 -27.83 17.05
N ASN A 121 6.39 -28.85 17.71
CA ASN A 121 5.68 -30.10 17.93
C ASN A 121 5.39 -30.29 19.41
N TYR A 122 4.20 -30.75 19.75
CA TYR A 122 3.80 -31.04 21.13
C TYR A 122 2.69 -32.08 21.16
N LEU A 123 2.48 -32.70 22.32
CA LEU A 123 1.38 -33.62 22.55
C LEU A 123 0.26 -32.93 23.34
N LEU A 124 -0.98 -33.27 23.01
CA LEU A 124 -2.15 -32.95 23.83
C LEU A 124 -2.88 -34.25 24.22
N PRO A 125 -3.37 -34.35 25.47
CA PRO A 125 -4.26 -35.43 25.85
C PRO A 125 -5.54 -35.36 25.01
N PHE A 126 -5.98 -36.52 24.52
CA PHE A 126 -7.13 -36.63 23.64
C PHE A 126 -8.21 -37.50 24.27
N ASN A 127 -9.39 -36.90 24.43
CA ASN A 127 -10.64 -37.60 24.69
C ASN A 127 -11.64 -37.25 23.57
N GLU A 128 -12.65 -38.11 23.38
CA GLU A 128 -13.75 -37.76 22.48
C GLU A 128 -14.42 -36.49 23.01
N ASN A 129 -14.55 -35.48 22.16
CA ASN A 129 -15.02 -34.12 22.47
C ASN A 129 -13.99 -33.22 23.19
N SER A 130 -12.69 -33.51 23.07
CA SER A 130 -11.65 -32.55 23.45
C SER A 130 -11.81 -31.26 22.65
N SER A 131 -12.08 -30.17 23.37
CA SER A 131 -12.10 -28.82 22.82
C SER A 131 -10.70 -28.21 22.90
N ILE A 132 -10.20 -27.76 21.76
CA ILE A 132 -8.97 -26.97 21.65
C ILE A 132 -9.37 -25.51 21.53
N ASN A 133 -8.86 -24.69 22.44
CA ASN A 133 -9.11 -23.25 22.48
C ASN A 133 -7.80 -22.51 22.24
N LEU A 134 -7.80 -21.61 21.25
CA LEU A 134 -6.66 -20.79 20.85
C LEU A 134 -7.09 -19.33 20.85
N SER A 135 -6.19 -18.46 21.31
CA SER A 135 -6.36 -17.01 21.20
C SER A 135 -4.98 -16.38 21.07
N TYR A 136 -4.72 -15.77 19.92
CA TYR A 136 -3.43 -15.16 19.62
C TYR A 136 -3.43 -13.70 20.08
N PRO A 137 -2.39 -13.21 20.78
CA PRO A 137 -2.32 -11.80 21.17
C PRO A 137 -2.05 -10.86 19.98
N TYR A 138 -1.95 -11.42 18.78
CA TYR A 138 -1.55 -10.77 17.53
C TYR A 138 -2.60 -11.02 16.46
N ALA A 139 -2.66 -10.13 15.47
CA ALA A 139 -3.43 -10.39 14.26
C ALA A 139 -2.89 -11.64 13.56
N CYS A 140 -3.77 -12.46 13.01
CA CYS A 140 -3.42 -13.66 12.26
C CYS A 140 -4.10 -13.64 10.88
N GLU A 141 -3.30 -13.55 9.82
CA GLU A 141 -3.80 -13.45 8.44
C GLU A 141 -4.42 -14.77 7.98
N MET A 142 -3.80 -15.90 8.32
CA MET A 142 -4.27 -17.23 7.97
C MET A 142 -4.02 -18.25 9.08
N LEU A 143 -5.08 -18.96 9.47
CA LEU A 143 -5.02 -20.13 10.34
C LEU A 143 -5.66 -21.31 9.61
N ALA A 144 -4.92 -22.42 9.49
CA ALA A 144 -5.43 -23.67 8.97
C ALA A 144 -5.18 -24.81 9.98
N VAL A 145 -6.19 -25.64 10.19
CA VAL A 145 -6.11 -26.89 10.95
C VAL A 145 -6.23 -28.03 9.95
N LEU A 146 -5.27 -28.95 9.99
CA LEU A 146 -5.13 -30.06 9.06
C LEU A 146 -5.21 -31.38 9.83
N THR A 147 -6.09 -32.28 9.44
CA THR A 147 -6.23 -33.63 10.03
C THR A 147 -6.08 -34.72 8.98
N ILE A 148 -5.73 -35.94 9.39
CA ILE A 148 -5.71 -37.09 8.46
C ILE A 148 -7.15 -37.54 8.19
N PRO A 149 -7.58 -37.61 6.91
CA PRO A 149 -8.91 -38.06 6.56
C PRO A 149 -9.21 -39.45 7.09
N GLY A 150 -10.37 -39.60 7.75
CA GLY A 150 -10.81 -40.87 8.33
C GLY A 150 -10.31 -41.13 9.75
N GLU A 151 -9.31 -40.40 10.24
CA GLU A 151 -8.86 -40.51 11.63
C GLU A 151 -9.59 -39.52 12.54
N LEU A 152 -9.53 -38.24 12.19
CA LEU A 152 -10.05 -37.12 12.96
C LEU A 152 -10.74 -36.11 12.05
N ALA A 153 -11.86 -35.58 12.51
CA ALA A 153 -12.53 -34.44 11.92
C ALA A 153 -12.62 -33.29 12.92
N VAL A 154 -12.74 -32.06 12.39
CA VAL A 154 -12.81 -30.84 13.17
C VAL A 154 -14.23 -30.30 13.14
N LYS A 155 -14.84 -30.09 14.32
CA LYS A 155 -16.09 -29.34 14.47
C LYS A 155 -15.79 -27.96 15.02
N SER A 156 -16.18 -26.92 14.31
CA SER A 156 -15.94 -25.53 14.74
C SER A 156 -16.97 -24.60 14.13
N ASN A 157 -17.29 -23.53 14.86
CA ASN A 157 -18.02 -22.38 14.34
C ASN A 157 -17.09 -21.30 13.76
N SER A 158 -15.79 -21.38 14.08
CA SER A 158 -14.79 -20.38 13.68
C SER A 158 -13.92 -20.82 12.51
N LEU A 159 -13.91 -22.13 12.20
CA LEU A 159 -13.17 -22.70 11.08
C LEU A 159 -14.14 -23.20 10.02
N THR A 160 -13.88 -22.84 8.76
CA THR A 160 -14.68 -23.30 7.62
C THR A 160 -13.98 -24.48 6.96
N PRO A 161 -14.68 -25.61 6.72
CA PRO A 161 -14.17 -26.70 5.90
C PRO A 161 -13.70 -26.22 4.54
N GLN A 162 -12.45 -26.52 4.20
CA GLN A 162 -11.86 -26.23 2.89
C GLN A 162 -11.76 -27.48 2.02
N GLY A 163 -11.98 -28.69 2.54
CA GLY A 163 -11.87 -29.95 1.79
C GLY A 163 -10.51 -30.65 1.98
N VAL A 164 -10.19 -31.61 1.10
CA VAL A 164 -8.97 -32.42 1.17
C VAL A 164 -7.82 -31.83 0.33
N LEU A 165 -6.67 -31.62 0.96
CA LEU A 165 -5.44 -31.14 0.33
C LEU A 165 -4.35 -32.22 0.36
N ASP A 166 -3.67 -32.42 -0.76
CA ASP A 166 -2.50 -33.30 -0.84
C ASP A 166 -1.20 -32.51 -0.66
N ILE A 167 -0.45 -32.82 0.39
CA ILE A 167 0.87 -32.23 0.67
C ILE A 167 1.89 -33.38 0.69
N THR A 168 2.89 -33.32 -0.19
CA THR A 168 3.98 -34.34 -0.25
C THR A 168 3.48 -35.78 -0.34
N GLY A 169 2.38 -36.02 -1.08
CA GLY A 169 1.77 -37.34 -1.24
C GLY A 169 0.95 -37.81 -0.03
N LYS A 170 0.66 -36.94 0.94
CA LYS A 170 -0.26 -37.20 2.05
C LYS A 170 -1.48 -36.30 1.94
N SER A 171 -2.66 -36.89 2.07
CA SER A 171 -3.93 -36.17 2.07
C SER A 171 -4.28 -35.65 3.47
N PHE A 172 -4.79 -34.43 3.54
CA PHE A 172 -5.21 -33.76 4.76
C PHE A 172 -6.58 -33.13 4.59
N ASP A 173 -7.48 -33.34 5.54
CA ASP A 173 -8.68 -32.52 5.68
C ASP A 173 -8.30 -31.15 6.22
N VAL A 174 -8.66 -30.09 5.49
CA VAL A 174 -8.30 -28.70 5.81
C VAL A 174 -9.51 -27.94 6.32
N TYR A 175 -9.33 -27.25 7.45
CA TYR A 175 -10.30 -26.33 8.04
C TYR A 175 -9.60 -25.00 8.29
N ALA A 176 -10.10 -23.91 7.72
CA ALA A 176 -9.37 -22.65 7.74
C ALA A 176 -10.24 -21.44 8.10
N THR A 177 -9.56 -20.41 8.57
CA THR A 177 -10.08 -19.05 8.78
C THR A 177 -8.96 -18.05 8.50
N GLY A 178 -9.30 -16.77 8.37
CA GLY A 178 -8.31 -15.73 8.06
C GLY A 178 -8.72 -14.36 8.58
N ASN A 179 -7.77 -13.43 8.55
CA ASN A 179 -7.92 -12.05 9.05
C ASN A 179 -8.46 -11.98 10.48
N LEU A 180 -7.94 -12.83 11.34
CA LEU A 180 -8.28 -12.84 12.75
C LEU A 180 -7.67 -11.60 13.41
N ASN A 181 -8.50 -10.82 14.08
CA ASN A 181 -8.03 -9.74 14.93
C ASN A 181 -7.34 -10.30 16.19
N GLU A 182 -6.56 -9.46 16.84
CA GLU A 182 -5.93 -9.79 18.13
C GLU A 182 -6.96 -10.33 19.13
N ASN A 183 -6.56 -11.37 19.87
CA ASN A 183 -7.34 -12.04 20.90
C ASN A 183 -8.68 -12.64 20.44
N THR A 184 -8.89 -12.80 19.13
CA THR A 184 -10.08 -13.49 18.61
C THR A 184 -10.05 -14.96 19.06
N PRO A 185 -11.04 -15.43 19.83
CA PRO A 185 -11.06 -16.81 20.28
C PRO A 185 -11.41 -17.75 19.12
N ILE A 186 -10.58 -18.77 18.94
CA ILE A 186 -10.84 -19.90 18.04
C ILE A 186 -11.05 -21.13 18.91
N SER A 187 -12.21 -21.77 18.77
CA SER A 187 -12.52 -23.01 19.45
C SER A 187 -12.93 -24.07 18.44
N PHE A 188 -12.40 -25.28 18.61
CA PHE A 188 -12.80 -26.42 17.81
C PHE A 188 -12.70 -27.72 18.59
N GLU A 189 -13.56 -28.66 18.25
CA GLU A 189 -13.58 -30.01 18.82
C GLU A 189 -13.01 -31.01 17.83
N LEU A 190 -12.22 -31.94 18.36
CA LEU A 190 -11.74 -33.09 17.61
C LEU A 190 -12.71 -34.26 17.81
N VAL A 191 -13.29 -34.74 16.72
CA VAL A 191 -14.18 -35.90 16.71
C VAL A 191 -13.60 -37.02 15.88
N LYS A 192 -13.87 -38.27 16.27
CA LYS A 192 -13.58 -39.42 15.39
C LYS A 192 -14.55 -39.37 14.21
N GLY A 193 -14.05 -39.56 12.99
CA GLY A 193 -14.94 -39.67 11.83
C GLY A 193 -14.22 -39.57 10.49
N GLN A 194 -14.95 -39.98 9.45
CA GLN A 194 -14.62 -39.63 8.07
C GLN A 194 -14.75 -38.10 7.97
N GLY A 195 -13.64 -37.39 7.79
CA GLY A 195 -13.66 -35.95 7.58
C GLY A 195 -14.25 -35.60 6.22
N ASN A 196 -13.80 -34.52 5.58
CA ASN A 196 -14.41 -34.12 4.31
C ASN A 196 -13.97 -35.07 3.20
N LEU A 197 -14.93 -35.62 2.46
CA LEU A 197 -14.65 -36.43 1.26
C LEU A 197 -14.45 -35.57 0.01
N GLN A 198 -14.63 -34.25 0.13
CA GLN A 198 -14.60 -33.32 -0.98
C GLN A 198 -13.19 -32.71 -1.12
N LYS A 199 -12.59 -32.78 -2.32
CA LYS A 199 -11.27 -32.21 -2.61
C LYS A 199 -11.25 -30.70 -2.33
N ALA A 200 -10.19 -30.21 -1.71
CA ALA A 200 -10.03 -28.80 -1.42
C ALA A 200 -9.90 -27.97 -2.71
N PRO A 201 -10.34 -26.69 -2.72
CA PRO A 201 -10.06 -25.78 -3.82
C PRO A 201 -8.55 -25.72 -4.11
N GLU A 202 -8.18 -25.60 -5.40
CA GLU A 202 -6.79 -25.50 -5.91
C GLU A 202 -5.91 -24.41 -5.29
N VAL A 203 -6.47 -23.57 -4.42
CA VAL A 203 -5.78 -22.51 -3.67
C VAL A 203 -4.58 -23.02 -2.87
N TYR A 204 -4.60 -24.28 -2.47
CA TYR A 204 -3.60 -24.87 -1.59
C TYR A 204 -2.52 -25.70 -2.30
N ASN A 205 -2.59 -25.86 -3.62
CA ASN A 205 -1.54 -26.57 -4.34
C ASN A 205 -0.31 -25.65 -4.49
N GLU A 206 0.75 -25.96 -3.74
CA GLU A 206 2.09 -25.41 -3.93
C GLU A 206 2.65 -25.88 -5.28
N GLU A 207 2.31 -25.21 -6.38
CA GLU A 207 3.10 -25.25 -7.62
C GLU A 207 3.60 -23.86 -8.04
N PRO A 208 4.81 -23.79 -8.63
CA PRO A 208 5.52 -22.54 -8.84
C PRO A 208 4.97 -21.81 -10.07
N VAL A 209 4.70 -20.51 -9.90
CA VAL A 209 4.53 -19.53 -10.97
C VAL A 209 3.35 -19.81 -11.91
N ASN A 210 2.15 -19.57 -11.43
CA ASN A 210 1.16 -18.89 -12.24
C ASN A 210 0.94 -17.53 -11.61
N LEU A 211 1.06 -16.44 -12.38
CA LEU A 211 0.71 -15.08 -11.98
C LEU A 211 -0.80 -15.00 -11.74
N LYS A 212 -1.27 -15.66 -10.68
CA LYS A 212 -2.65 -15.65 -10.25
C LYS A 212 -2.79 -14.39 -9.40
N PHE A 213 -3.12 -13.28 -10.07
CA PHE A 213 -3.35 -11.96 -9.46
C PHE A 213 -4.52 -11.92 -8.44
N HIS A 214 -5.12 -13.07 -8.15
CA HIS A 214 -6.19 -13.22 -7.19
C HIS A 214 -5.69 -14.08 -6.04
N SER A 215 -5.30 -13.43 -4.94
CA SER A 215 -5.22 -14.16 -3.67
C SER A 215 -6.61 -14.73 -3.36
N PRO A 216 -6.71 -15.91 -2.73
CA PRO A 216 -7.98 -16.52 -2.34
C PRO A 216 -8.85 -15.57 -1.53
N GLU A 217 -8.18 -14.74 -0.73
CA GLU A 217 -8.77 -13.70 0.08
C GLU A 217 -9.37 -12.56 -0.76
N HIS A 218 -8.70 -12.09 -1.82
CA HIS A 218 -9.26 -11.10 -2.75
C HIS A 218 -10.56 -11.64 -3.38
N ILE A 219 -10.59 -12.92 -3.75
CA ILE A 219 -11.80 -13.57 -4.28
C ILE A 219 -12.92 -13.60 -3.23
N GLN A 220 -12.58 -13.92 -1.97
CA GLN A 220 -13.56 -13.98 -0.88
C GLN A 220 -14.12 -12.60 -0.52
N ARG A 221 -13.27 -11.57 -0.45
CA ARG A 221 -13.69 -10.17 -0.27
C ARG A 221 -14.59 -9.70 -1.41
N TRP A 222 -14.26 -10.06 -2.66
CA TRP A 222 -15.11 -9.76 -3.81
C TRP A 222 -16.49 -10.40 -3.67
N LYS A 223 -16.55 -11.71 -3.41
CA LYS A 223 -17.81 -12.47 -3.26
C LYS A 223 -18.71 -11.93 -2.14
N ASN A 224 -18.13 -11.43 -1.06
CA ASN A 224 -18.87 -10.87 0.08
C ASN A 224 -19.26 -9.39 -0.09
N SER A 225 -18.83 -8.74 -1.17
CA SER A 225 -19.20 -7.35 -1.46
C SER A 225 -20.59 -7.25 -2.08
N PRO A 226 -21.24 -6.07 -2.07
CA PRO A 226 -22.48 -5.83 -2.83
C PRO A 226 -22.33 -6.11 -4.34
N LEU A 227 -21.10 -6.12 -4.85
CA LEU A 227 -20.75 -6.41 -6.24
C LEU A 227 -20.34 -7.86 -6.47
N GLY A 228 -20.42 -8.74 -5.46
CA GLY A 228 -19.92 -10.11 -5.53
C GLY A 228 -20.57 -10.99 -6.59
N ASN A 229 -21.79 -10.65 -7.00
CA ASN A 229 -22.50 -11.31 -8.10
C ASN A 229 -22.12 -10.80 -9.50
N THR A 230 -21.18 -9.86 -9.60
CA THR A 230 -20.70 -9.29 -10.88
C THR A 230 -19.26 -9.71 -11.17
N ASN A 231 -18.85 -9.68 -12.44
CA ASN A 231 -17.49 -10.06 -12.83
C ASN A 231 -16.49 -8.94 -12.46
N PRO A 232 -15.45 -9.21 -11.65
CA PRO A 232 -14.46 -8.20 -11.23
C PRO A 232 -13.68 -7.61 -12.41
N HIS A 233 -13.49 -8.36 -13.49
CA HIS A 233 -12.75 -7.89 -14.67
C HIS A 233 -13.53 -6.80 -15.42
N LEU A 234 -14.87 -6.88 -15.43
CA LEU A 234 -15.70 -5.83 -16.03
C LEU A 234 -15.60 -4.52 -15.24
N TRP A 235 -15.54 -4.59 -13.91
CA TRP A 235 -15.33 -3.41 -13.07
C TRP A 235 -13.95 -2.78 -13.26
N LEU A 236 -12.90 -3.60 -13.39
CA LEU A 236 -11.56 -3.10 -13.71
C LEU A 236 -11.53 -2.40 -15.07
N ALA A 237 -12.11 -3.01 -16.10
CA ALA A 237 -12.21 -2.40 -17.42
C ALA A 237 -12.98 -1.06 -17.36
N PHE A 238 -14.11 -1.03 -16.66
CA PHE A 238 -14.91 0.18 -16.45
C PHE A 238 -14.09 1.30 -15.78
N LEU A 239 -13.35 0.99 -14.70
CA LEU A 239 -12.51 1.97 -14.01
C LEU A 239 -11.40 2.53 -14.91
N ILE A 240 -10.76 1.69 -15.71
CA ILE A 240 -9.76 2.13 -16.69
C ILE A 240 -10.37 3.10 -17.70
N PHE A 241 -11.58 2.82 -18.20
CA PHE A 241 -12.28 3.73 -19.11
C PHE A 241 -12.64 5.07 -18.45
N VAL A 242 -13.14 5.05 -17.21
CA VAL A 242 -13.51 6.28 -16.49
C VAL A 242 -12.27 7.13 -16.19
N ILE A 243 -11.23 6.53 -15.61
CA ILE A 243 -9.99 7.24 -15.27
C ILE A 243 -9.31 7.74 -16.55
N GLY A 244 -9.20 6.89 -17.58
CA GLY A 244 -8.66 7.25 -18.88
C GLY A 244 -9.42 8.42 -19.53
N GLY A 245 -10.75 8.39 -19.47
CA GLY A 245 -11.60 9.49 -19.96
C GLY A 245 -11.37 10.80 -19.23
N ILE A 246 -11.23 10.76 -17.88
CA ILE A 246 -10.91 11.94 -17.07
C ILE A 246 -9.53 12.50 -17.44
N VAL A 247 -8.51 11.65 -17.57
CA VAL A 247 -7.15 12.07 -17.94
C VAL A 247 -7.14 12.71 -19.33
N VAL A 248 -7.80 12.11 -20.31
CA VAL A 248 -7.92 12.70 -21.66
C VAL A 248 -8.64 14.04 -21.62
N ALA A 249 -9.75 14.15 -20.88
CA ALA A 249 -10.47 15.40 -20.71
C ALA A 249 -9.59 16.49 -20.06
N LEU A 250 -8.82 16.16 -19.04
CA LEU A 250 -7.87 17.07 -18.40
C LEU A 250 -6.77 17.52 -19.35
N ILE A 251 -6.22 16.61 -20.16
CA ILE A 251 -5.22 16.95 -21.19
C ILE A 251 -5.82 17.89 -22.24
N MET A 252 -7.04 17.63 -22.71
CA MET A 252 -7.71 18.51 -23.67
C MET A 252 -7.99 19.90 -23.08
N LEU A 253 -8.42 19.98 -21.83
CA LEU A 253 -8.62 21.25 -21.13
C LEU A 253 -7.30 22.01 -20.89
N TYR A 254 -6.21 21.30 -20.60
CA TYR A 254 -4.89 21.90 -20.42
C TYR A 254 -4.33 22.44 -21.73
N ARG A 255 -4.37 21.66 -22.81
CA ARG A 255 -3.91 22.09 -24.15
C ARG A 255 -4.67 23.31 -24.65
N ASN A 256 -6.00 23.30 -24.50
CA ASN A 256 -6.84 24.43 -24.92
C ASN A 256 -6.52 25.73 -24.16
N LYS A 257 -5.96 25.65 -22.95
CA LYS A 257 -5.56 26.83 -22.16
C LYS A 257 -4.15 27.31 -22.51
N GLN A 258 -3.27 26.41 -22.93
CA GLN A 258 -1.90 26.74 -23.28
C GLN A 258 -1.81 27.42 -24.66
N ASP A 259 -2.59 26.95 -25.64
CA ASP A 259 -2.70 27.59 -26.96
C ASP A 259 -3.13 29.06 -26.85
N THR A 260 -3.96 29.41 -25.86
CA THR A 260 -4.40 30.80 -25.62
C THR A 260 -3.40 31.66 -24.84
N LEU A 261 -2.58 31.05 -24.00
CA LEU A 261 -1.59 31.78 -23.18
C LEU A 261 -0.32 32.07 -23.98
N ASP A 262 0.12 31.12 -24.80
CA ASP A 262 1.30 31.28 -25.65
C ASP A 262 1.08 32.37 -26.72
N GLU A 263 -0.15 32.55 -27.23
CA GLU A 263 -0.48 33.61 -28.21
C GLU A 263 -0.51 35.01 -27.58
N GLU A 264 -1.06 35.16 -26.36
CA GLU A 264 -1.12 36.43 -25.64
C GLU A 264 0.27 36.90 -25.19
N GLU A 265 1.09 36.00 -24.62
CA GLU A 265 2.48 36.28 -24.22
C GLU A 265 3.36 36.62 -25.43
N PHE A 266 3.16 35.93 -26.55
CA PHE A 266 3.84 36.21 -27.81
C PHE A 266 3.52 37.63 -28.34
N LEU A 267 2.23 37.98 -28.37
CA LEU A 267 1.78 39.31 -28.82
C LEU A 267 2.34 40.42 -27.94
N GLU A 268 2.29 40.26 -26.61
CA GLU A 268 2.84 41.24 -25.67
C GLU A 268 4.34 41.45 -25.92
N LYS A 269 5.10 40.37 -26.07
CA LYS A 269 6.55 40.43 -26.30
C LYS A 269 6.90 41.10 -27.63
N VAL A 270 6.14 40.82 -28.70
CA VAL A 270 6.32 41.47 -30.00
C VAL A 270 5.98 42.96 -29.93
N THR A 271 4.93 43.36 -29.22
CA THR A 271 4.57 44.79 -29.06
C THR A 271 5.65 45.56 -28.32
N LYS A 272 6.17 45.01 -27.21
CA LYS A 272 7.23 45.63 -26.41
C LYS A 272 8.52 45.83 -27.22
N LEU A 273 8.94 44.81 -27.96
CA LEU A 273 10.15 44.92 -28.80
C LEU A 273 9.99 45.94 -29.94
N LYS A 274 8.78 46.10 -30.50
CA LYS A 274 8.49 47.14 -31.49
C LYS A 274 8.49 48.55 -30.90
N GLU A 275 8.05 48.71 -29.65
CA GLU A 275 8.14 50.00 -28.94
C GLU A 275 9.60 50.37 -28.66
N GLU A 276 10.40 49.40 -28.21
CA GLU A 276 11.84 49.59 -27.97
C GLU A 276 12.60 49.94 -29.26
N GLU A 277 12.29 49.28 -30.39
CA GLU A 277 12.84 49.64 -31.70
C GLU A 277 12.56 51.11 -32.06
N ARG A 278 11.30 51.57 -31.87
CA ARG A 278 10.90 52.95 -32.15
C ARG A 278 11.61 53.95 -31.23
N GLU A 279 11.76 53.61 -29.96
CA GLU A 279 12.43 54.47 -28.99
C GLU A 279 13.91 54.66 -29.34
N ILE A 280 14.61 53.57 -29.72
CA ILE A 280 16.02 53.64 -30.13
C ILE A 280 16.17 54.46 -31.41
N LEU A 281 15.26 54.30 -32.39
CA LEU A 281 15.27 55.10 -33.61
C LEU A 281 15.06 56.59 -33.34
N ALA A 282 14.11 56.93 -32.45
CA ALA A 282 13.89 58.32 -32.03
C ALA A 282 15.12 58.91 -31.32
N LYS A 283 15.84 58.11 -30.51
CA LYS A 283 17.11 58.54 -29.88
C LYS A 283 18.20 58.82 -30.90
N ILE A 284 18.29 58.01 -31.96
CA ILE A 284 19.23 58.24 -33.07
C ILE A 284 18.87 59.55 -33.79
N GLU A 285 17.60 59.77 -34.10
CA GLU A 285 17.13 61.01 -34.74
C GLU A 285 17.44 62.25 -33.89
N ILE A 286 17.18 62.21 -32.59
CA ILE A 286 17.53 63.31 -31.66
C ILE A 286 19.06 63.53 -31.60
N LEU A 287 19.85 62.45 -31.64
CA LEU A 287 21.30 62.53 -31.61
C LEU A 287 21.85 63.18 -32.88
N ASP A 288 21.32 62.83 -34.04
CA ASP A 288 21.66 63.43 -35.34
C ASP A 288 21.35 64.94 -35.32
N ASP A 289 20.15 65.30 -34.84
CA ASP A 289 19.70 66.69 -34.69
C ASP A 289 20.63 67.54 -33.79
N LYS A 290 21.18 66.94 -32.74
CA LYS A 290 22.11 67.62 -31.80
C LYS A 290 23.50 67.79 -32.39
N TYR A 291 23.96 66.80 -33.14
CA TYR A 291 25.23 66.87 -33.83
C TYR A 291 25.22 67.95 -34.92
N ASP A 292 24.14 68.03 -35.71
CA ASP A 292 23.95 69.06 -36.74
C ASP A 292 23.94 70.49 -36.17
N LYS A 293 23.46 70.66 -34.92
CA LYS A 293 23.47 71.93 -34.19
C LYS A 293 24.81 72.24 -33.52
N GLY A 294 25.78 71.32 -33.57
CA GLY A 294 27.08 71.46 -32.90
C GLY A 294 27.01 71.33 -31.38
N GLU A 295 25.94 70.74 -30.83
CA GLU A 295 25.74 70.57 -29.39
C GLU A 295 26.52 69.37 -28.83
N VAL A 296 26.99 68.46 -29.69
CA VAL A 296 27.73 67.24 -29.34
C VAL A 296 28.99 67.17 -30.19
N LEU A 297 30.12 66.79 -29.57
CA LEU A 297 31.39 66.63 -30.27
C LEU A 297 31.36 65.37 -31.15
N GLU A 298 32.11 65.37 -32.26
CA GLU A 298 32.14 64.25 -33.22
C GLU A 298 32.52 62.91 -32.59
N GLU A 299 33.44 62.91 -31.62
CA GLU A 299 33.85 61.70 -30.91
C GLU A 299 32.70 61.13 -30.06
N GLU A 300 32.00 61.99 -29.32
CA GLU A 300 30.85 61.62 -28.47
C GLU A 300 29.65 61.17 -29.31
N TYR A 301 29.40 61.83 -30.45
CA TYR A 301 28.38 61.44 -31.42
C TYR A 301 28.61 60.01 -31.93
N ASN A 302 29.83 59.71 -32.37
CA ASN A 302 30.18 58.40 -32.91
C ASN A 302 30.06 57.29 -31.86
N GLU A 303 30.43 57.55 -30.61
CA GLU A 303 30.28 56.58 -29.52
C GLU A 303 28.79 56.27 -29.24
N LEU A 304 27.97 57.30 -29.07
CA LEU A 304 26.53 57.15 -28.80
C LEU A 304 25.78 56.52 -29.99
N LEU A 305 26.13 56.89 -31.22
CA LEU A 305 25.54 56.31 -32.42
C LEU A 305 25.83 54.80 -32.54
N ASN A 306 27.08 54.40 -32.26
CA ASN A 306 27.46 52.99 -32.26
C ASN A 306 26.72 52.22 -31.15
N HIS A 307 26.57 52.82 -29.96
CA HIS A 307 25.80 52.23 -28.87
C HIS A 307 24.33 51.99 -29.26
N TYR A 308 23.65 52.98 -29.85
CA TYR A 308 22.26 52.82 -30.29
C TYR A 308 22.10 51.84 -31.45
N LYS A 309 23.05 51.80 -32.39
CA LYS A 309 23.06 50.80 -33.47
C LYS A 309 23.18 49.37 -32.93
N ASP A 310 23.99 49.16 -31.90
CA ASP A 310 24.14 47.86 -31.25
C ASP A 310 22.87 47.45 -30.51
N GLN A 311 22.20 48.37 -29.81
CA GLN A 311 20.89 48.12 -29.19
C GLN A 311 19.83 47.76 -30.24
N LEU A 312 19.75 48.53 -31.34
CA LEU A 312 18.82 48.28 -32.43
C LEU A 312 19.04 46.90 -33.07
N LYS A 313 20.30 46.49 -33.23
CA LYS A 313 20.65 45.17 -33.77
C LYS A 313 20.16 44.04 -32.86
N LYS A 314 20.27 44.18 -31.54
CA LYS A 314 19.77 43.19 -30.57
C LYS A 314 18.26 43.05 -30.65
N VAL A 315 17.53 44.16 -30.63
CA VAL A 315 16.05 44.18 -30.75
C VAL A 315 15.60 43.54 -32.06
N LYS A 316 16.25 43.84 -33.19
CA LYS A 316 15.92 43.23 -34.50
C LYS A 316 16.20 41.73 -34.56
N ILE A 317 17.25 41.25 -33.90
CA ILE A 317 17.52 39.81 -33.80
C ILE A 317 16.45 39.11 -32.96
N GLU A 318 16.02 39.72 -31.86
CA GLU A 318 14.95 39.16 -31.01
C GLU A 318 13.59 39.15 -31.73
N LEU A 319 13.24 40.22 -32.45
CA LEU A 319 12.05 40.26 -33.31
C LEU A 319 12.11 39.18 -34.39
N LYS A 320 13.26 38.98 -35.03
CA LYS A 320 13.43 37.94 -36.06
C LYS A 320 13.24 36.53 -35.48
N LYS A 321 13.81 36.27 -34.30
CA LYS A 321 13.66 34.98 -33.59
C LYS A 321 12.22 34.68 -33.18
N LEU A 322 11.40 35.72 -32.98
CA LEU A 322 9.98 35.57 -32.68
C LEU A 322 9.14 35.41 -33.96
N SER A 323 9.63 35.80 -35.13
CA SER A 323 8.90 35.66 -36.40
C SER A 323 9.15 34.35 -37.16
N GLU A 324 10.15 33.56 -36.75
CA GLU A 324 10.52 32.24 -37.31
C GLU A 324 9.91 31.11 -36.47
#